data_AF-E9JA20-F1
#
_entry.id   AF-E9JA20-F1
#
_cell.length_a   1.000
_cell.length_b   1.000
_cell.length_c   1.000
_cell.angle_alpha   90.00
_cell.angle_beta   90.00
_cell.angle_gamma   90.00
#
_symmetry.space_group_name_H-M   'P 1'
#
loop_
_entity.id
_entity.type
_entity.pdbx_description
1 polymer ?
#
loop_
_entity_poly.entity_id
_entity_poly.type
_entity_poly.pdbx_seq_one_letter_code
_entity_poly.pdbx_strand_id
1 'polypeptide(L)'
;YLVKKHSTDVPSKHVVWYPGFTFTINRFIHAIRATLHFLPAFILDLIFRARGHNPIMLKLTKRIDRSAKTGKYFSTHEWMWRVENIIALIEFASAHASCRNINVNIHDMNWD
;
A
#
# COMPACT_ATOMS: atom_id res chain seq x y z
N TYR A 1 0.04 -7.39 5.59
CA TYR A 1 -0.59 -8.15 6.69
C TYR A 1 -2.08 -7.81 6.79
N LEU A 2 -2.43 -6.54 7.03
CA LEU A 2 -3.83 -6.07 7.14
C LEU A 2 -4.69 -6.29 5.89
N VAL A 3 -4.19 -5.95 4.70
CA VAL A 3 -4.94 -6.18 3.45
C VAL A 3 -5.31 -7.65 3.27
N LYS A 4 -4.37 -8.56 3.57
CA LYS A 4 -4.63 -10.00 3.49
C LYS A 4 -5.66 -10.44 4.53
N LYS A 5 -5.51 -10.02 5.80
CA LYS A 5 -6.43 -10.31 6.91
C LYS A 5 -7.88 -9.91 6.56
N HIS A 6 -8.10 -8.64 6.20
CA HIS A 6 -9.46 -8.17 5.88
C HIS A 6 -10.00 -8.73 4.57
N SER A 7 -9.15 -9.00 3.58
CA SER A 7 -9.61 -9.63 2.33
C SER A 7 -10.05 -11.07 2.53
N THR A 8 -9.45 -11.80 3.48
CA THR A 8 -9.87 -13.17 3.83
C THR A 8 -11.12 -13.21 4.70
N ASP A 9 -11.32 -12.20 5.55
CA ASP A 9 -12.52 -12.12 6.41
C ASP A 9 -13.78 -11.80 5.57
N VAL A 10 -13.63 -11.04 4.48
CA VAL A 10 -14.73 -10.65 3.58
C VAL A 10 -14.33 -10.84 2.11
N PRO A 11 -14.33 -12.08 1.59
CA PRO A 11 -13.91 -12.34 0.22
C PRO A 11 -14.94 -11.82 -0.79
N SER A 12 -14.46 -11.13 -1.83
CA SER A 12 -15.30 -10.77 -2.97
C SER A 12 -15.60 -11.99 -3.84
N LYS A 13 -16.84 -12.12 -4.30
CA LYS A 13 -17.27 -13.19 -5.22
C LYS A 13 -16.46 -13.26 -6.52
N HIS A 14 -15.77 -12.18 -6.89
CA HIS A 14 -15.00 -12.06 -8.12
C HIS A 14 -13.47 -11.99 -7.89
N VAL A 15 -12.99 -12.21 -6.66
CA VAL A 15 -11.56 -12.29 -6.39
C VAL A 15 -11.02 -13.63 -6.88
N VAL A 16 -10.13 -13.57 -7.88
CA VAL A 16 -9.40 -14.76 -8.37
C VAL A 16 -8.07 -14.91 -7.62
N TRP A 17 -7.44 -13.79 -7.23
CA TRP A 17 -6.18 -13.75 -6.49
C TRP A 17 -6.23 -12.67 -5.42
N TYR A 18 -5.79 -12.99 -4.20
CA TYR A 18 -5.65 -11.99 -3.15
C TYR A 18 -4.50 -11.02 -3.46
N PRO A 19 -4.71 -9.70 -3.32
CA PRO A 19 -3.69 -8.72 -3.61
C PRO A 19 -2.52 -8.87 -2.63
N GLY A 20 -1.35 -9.18 -3.16
CA GLY A 20 -0.07 -9.19 -2.45
C GLY A 20 0.85 -8.11 -3.02
N PHE A 21 1.52 -7.37 -2.14
CA PHE A 21 2.51 -6.37 -2.53
C PHE A 21 3.73 -6.44 -1.62
N THR A 22 4.92 -6.23 -2.17
CA THR A 22 6.18 -6.29 -1.42
C THR A 22 7.14 -5.23 -1.94
N PHE A 23 7.68 -4.42 -1.04
CA PHE A 23 8.71 -3.44 -1.35
C PHE A 23 10.08 -4.11 -1.47
N THR A 24 10.92 -3.62 -2.38
CA THR A 24 12.30 -4.10 -2.54
C THR A 24 13.21 -2.91 -2.78
N ILE A 25 14.35 -2.88 -2.10
CA ILE A 25 15.37 -1.83 -2.29
C ILE A 25 16.22 -2.13 -3.54
N ASN A 26 16.39 -3.40 -3.90
CA ASN A 26 17.19 -3.81 -5.04
C ASN A 26 16.44 -3.65 -6.38
N ARG A 27 16.94 -2.76 -7.24
CA ARG A 27 16.40 -2.48 -8.58
C ARG A 27 16.36 -3.70 -9.51
N PHE A 28 17.32 -4.62 -9.39
CA PHE A 28 17.41 -5.82 -10.23
C PHE A 28 16.32 -6.82 -9.86
N ILE A 29 16.13 -7.06 -8.56
CA ILE A 29 15.05 -7.91 -8.05
C ILE A 29 13.69 -7.31 -8.42
N HIS A 30 13.54 -5.99 -8.30
CA HIS A 30 12.32 -5.30 -8.72
C HIS A 30 12.04 -5.52 -10.22
N ALA A 31 13.06 -5.38 -11.08
CA ALA A 31 12.91 -5.60 -12.52
C ALA A 31 12.48 -7.04 -12.85
N ILE A 32 13.10 -8.05 -12.25
CA ILE A 32 12.71 -9.45 -12.43
C ILE A 32 11.24 -9.65 -12.03
N ARG A 33 10.83 -9.16 -10.85
CA ARG A 33 9.45 -9.28 -10.37
C ARG A 33 8.47 -8.57 -11.31
N ALA A 34 8.80 -7.38 -11.79
CA ALA A 34 7.98 -6.64 -12.75
C ALA A 34 7.80 -7.43 -14.06
N THR A 35 8.87 -8.03 -14.58
CA THR A 35 8.80 -8.88 -15.78
C THR A 35 7.96 -10.13 -15.55
N LEU A 36 8.05 -10.77 -14.38
CA LEU A 36 7.24 -11.94 -14.01
C LEU A 36 5.74 -11.62 -13.94
N HIS A 37 5.36 -10.37 -13.66
CA HIS A 37 3.96 -9.93 -13.73
C HIS A 37 3.54 -9.49 -15.14
N PHE A 38 4.47 -8.93 -15.93
CA PHE A 38 4.20 -8.49 -17.30
C PHE A 38 3.95 -9.66 -18.26
N LEU A 39 4.78 -10.72 -18.20
CA LEU A 39 4.72 -11.82 -19.16
C LEU A 39 3.37 -12.57 -19.12
N PRO A 40 2.82 -12.96 -17.95
CA PRO A 40 1.48 -13.55 -17.89
C PRO A 40 0.38 -12.61 -18.39
N ALA A 41 0.47 -11.31 -18.08
CA ALA A 41 -0.50 -10.32 -18.55
C ALA A 41 -0.50 -10.20 -20.08
N PHE A 42 0.68 -10.24 -20.70
CA PHE A 42 0.83 -10.25 -22.16
C PHE A 42 0.22 -11.50 -22.80
N ILE A 43 0.51 -12.68 -22.26
CA ILE A 43 0.00 -13.96 -22.76
C ILE A 43 -1.54 -14.01 -22.65
N LEU A 44 -2.10 -13.57 -21.53
CA LEU A 44 -3.56 -13.54 -21.34
C LEU A 44 -4.25 -12.60 -22.32
N ASP A 45 -3.69 -11.43 -22.57
CA ASP A 45 -4.23 -10.49 -23.56
C ASP A 45 -4.11 -11.05 -25.00
N LEU A 46 -3.07 -11.84 -25.31
CA LEU A 46 -2.96 -12.54 -26.59
C LEU A 46 -4.05 -13.60 -26.75
N ILE A 47 -4.32 -14.38 -25.71
CA ILE A 47 -5.41 -15.38 -25.68
C ILE A 47 -6.77 -14.69 -25.86
N PHE A 48 -7.01 -13.57 -25.16
CA PHE A 48 -8.25 -12.82 -25.32
C PHE A 48 -8.43 -12.30 -26.74
N ARG A 49 -7.39 -11.73 -27.34
CA ARG A 49 -7.43 -11.29 -28.75
C ARG A 49 -7.73 -12.44 -29.71
N ALA A 50 -7.08 -13.60 -29.52
CA ALA A 50 -7.32 -14.78 -30.35
C ALA A 50 -8.77 -15.31 -30.25
N ARG A 51 -9.42 -15.10 -29.10
CA ARG A 51 -10.83 -15.45 -28.85
C ARG A 51 -11.82 -14.33 -29.20
N GLY A 52 -11.37 -13.20 -29.76
CA GLY A 52 -12.23 -12.06 -30.10
C GLY A 52 -12.66 -11.21 -28.90
N HIS A 53 -12.05 -11.40 -27.72
CA HIS A 53 -12.30 -10.59 -26.52
C HIS A 53 -11.37 -9.39 -26.42
N ASN A 54 -11.79 -8.41 -25.61
CA ASN A 54 -11.01 -7.21 -25.34
C ASN A 54 -9.84 -7.49 -24.37
N PRO A 55 -8.59 -7.17 -24.73
CA PRO A 55 -7.44 -7.28 -23.83
C PRO A 55 -7.48 -6.20 -22.73
N ILE A 56 -7.28 -6.61 -21.48
CA ILE A 56 -7.39 -5.76 -20.28
C ILE A 56 -6.15 -5.88 -19.38
N MET A 57 -5.46 -7.02 -19.37
CA MET A 57 -4.43 -7.34 -18.37
C MET A 57 -3.20 -6.43 -18.49
N LEU A 58 -2.76 -6.09 -19.70
CA LEU A 58 -1.67 -5.14 -19.90
C LEU A 58 -2.04 -3.72 -19.47
N LYS A 59 -3.31 -3.32 -19.67
CA LYS A 59 -3.80 -2.00 -19.19
C LYS A 59 -3.76 -1.94 -17.66
N LEU A 60 -4.19 -3.01 -16.99
CA LEU A 60 -4.13 -3.13 -15.54
C LEU A 60 -2.69 -3.10 -15.02
N THR A 61 -1.80 -3.88 -15.63
CA THR A 61 -0.37 -3.92 -15.26
C THR A 61 0.28 -2.54 -15.37
N LYS A 62 0.00 -1.81 -16.45
CA LYS A 62 0.48 -0.41 -16.64
C LYS A 62 -0.12 0.57 -15.62
N ARG A 63 -1.34 0.34 -15.14
CA ARG A 63 -1.95 1.16 -14.08
C ARG A 63 -1.25 0.92 -12.75
N ILE A 64 -1.00 -0.34 -12.41
CA ILE A 64 -0.27 -0.73 -11.20
C ILE A 64 1.16 -0.16 -11.22
N ASP A 65 1.88 -0.30 -12.34
CA ASP A 65 3.23 0.26 -12.50
C ASP A 65 3.26 1.79 -12.32
N ARG A 66 2.29 2.51 -12.90
CA ARG A 66 2.17 3.97 -12.68
C ARG A 66 1.93 4.31 -11.21
N SER A 67 1.00 3.63 -10.56
CA SER A 67 0.75 3.83 -9.13
C SER A 67 1.99 3.53 -8.28
N ALA A 68 2.73 2.46 -8.59
CA ALA A 68 3.98 2.13 -7.91
C ALA A 68 5.05 3.19 -8.13
N LYS A 69 5.18 3.74 -9.34
CA LYS A 69 6.12 4.85 -9.64
C LYS A 69 5.76 6.12 -8.88
N THR A 70 4.48 6.49 -8.82
CA THR A 70 4.02 7.64 -8.03
C THR A 70 4.27 7.42 -6.53
N GLY A 71 4.00 6.22 -6.02
CA GLY A 71 4.23 5.86 -4.62
C GLY A 71 5.70 5.70 -4.23
N LYS A 72 6.60 5.52 -5.22
CA LYS A 72 8.01 5.22 -4.99
C LYS A 72 8.66 6.24 -4.04
N TYR A 73 8.51 7.53 -4.31
CA TYR A 73 9.09 8.59 -3.48
C TYR A 73 8.68 8.44 -2.01
N PHE A 74 7.40 8.25 -1.75
CA PHE A 74 6.88 8.09 -0.39
C PHE A 74 7.36 6.80 0.29
N SER A 75 7.50 5.71 -0.47
CA SER A 75 7.87 4.40 0.07
C SER A 75 9.37 4.19 0.30
N THR A 76 10.24 4.95 -0.35
CA THR A 76 11.70 4.73 -0.30
C THR A 76 12.47 5.81 0.46
N HIS A 77 11.80 6.85 0.95
CA HIS A 77 12.42 7.91 1.73
C HIS A 77 11.97 7.82 3.18
N GLU A 78 12.89 8.09 4.08
CA GLU A 78 12.58 8.32 5.49
C GLU A 78 11.98 9.71 5.64
N TRP A 79 10.97 9.82 6.49
CA TRP A 79 10.25 11.05 6.75
C TRP A 79 10.59 11.51 8.15
N MET A 80 11.41 12.55 8.26
CA MET A 80 11.68 13.21 9.53
C MET A 80 10.58 14.22 9.82
N TRP A 81 9.77 13.93 10.83
CA TRP A 81 8.71 14.83 11.28
C TRP A 81 9.22 15.69 12.43
N ARG A 82 8.99 16.99 12.29
CA ARG A 82 9.15 17.97 13.37
C ARG A 82 7.92 17.91 14.27
N VAL A 83 8.12 17.52 15.53
CA VAL A 83 7.04 17.23 16.49
C VAL A 83 7.07 18.16 17.70
N GLU A 84 7.81 19.27 17.63
CA GLU A 84 8.02 20.20 18.75
C GLU A 84 6.68 20.72 19.33
N ASN A 85 5.71 21.05 18.47
CA ASN A 85 4.38 21.50 18.88
C ASN A 85 3.53 20.39 19.53
N ILE A 86 3.70 19.15 19.09
CA ILE A 86 2.97 18.00 19.67
C ILE A 86 3.52 17.71 21.06
N ILE A 87 4.85 17.75 21.21
CA ILE A 87 5.51 17.58 22.52
C ILE A 87 5.05 18.67 23.47
N ALA A 88 5.09 19.94 23.06
CA ALA A 88 4.61 21.06 23.89
C ALA A 88 3.13 20.91 24.28
N LEU A 89 2.28 20.41 23.36
CA LEU A 89 0.87 20.14 23.64
C LEU A 89 0.67 19.01 24.66
N ILE A 90 1.47 17.93 24.58
CA ILE A 90 1.45 16.83 25.54
C ILE A 90 1.86 17.31 26.94
N GLU A 91 2.93 18.11 27.03
CA GLU A 91 3.37 18.71 28.29
C GLU A 91 2.30 19.62 28.89
N PHE A 92 1.70 20.49 28.08
CA PHE A 92 0.62 21.37 28.50
C PHE A 92 -0.60 20.59 29.02
N ALA A 93 -1.05 19.59 28.27
CA ALA A 93 -2.21 18.78 28.62
C ALA A 93 -1.97 17.94 29.90
N SER A 94 -0.75 17.45 30.10
CA SER A 94 -0.36 16.67 31.30
C SER A 94 -0.32 17.54 32.57
N ALA A 95 0.03 18.83 32.44
CA ALA A 95 0.12 19.76 33.56
C ALA A 95 -1.24 20.30 34.05
N HIS A 96 -2.29 20.28 33.21
CA HIS A 96 -3.58 20.91 33.52
C HIS A 96 -4.66 19.89 33.90
N ALA A 97 -5.26 20.05 35.08
CA ALA A 97 -6.32 19.17 35.58
C ALA A 97 -7.58 19.14 34.68
N SER A 98 -7.85 20.22 33.95
CA SER A 98 -8.96 20.32 32.98
C SER A 98 -8.77 19.43 31.74
N CYS A 99 -7.53 19.05 31.43
CA CYS A 99 -7.17 18.28 30.24
C CYS A 99 -6.97 16.78 30.53
N ARG A 100 -7.22 16.32 31.77
CA ARG A 100 -7.04 14.91 32.19
C ARG A 100 -7.76 13.87 31.33
N ASN A 101 -8.85 14.26 30.68
CA ASN A 101 -9.64 13.37 29.83
C ASN A 101 -9.19 13.37 28.35
N ILE A 102 -8.22 14.20 27.97
CA ILE A 102 -7.75 14.34 26.59
C ILE A 102 -6.41 13.62 26.47
N ASN A 103 -6.43 12.42 25.88
CA ASN A 103 -5.20 11.74 25.52
C ASN A 103 -4.69 12.22 24.15
N VAL A 104 -3.58 12.95 24.17
CA VAL A 104 -2.91 13.48 22.96
C VAL A 104 -1.71 12.62 22.55
N ASN A 105 -1.35 11.63 23.36
CA ASN A 105 -0.19 10.78 23.14
C ASN A 105 -0.53 9.68 22.12
N ILE A 106 0.09 9.78 20.95
CA ILE A 106 -0.11 8.81 19.86
C ILE A 106 0.42 7.42 20.18
N HIS A 107 1.34 7.29 21.15
CA HIS A 107 1.88 6.01 21.59
C HIS A 107 0.87 5.14 22.32
N ASP A 108 -0.13 5.76 22.95
CA ASP A 108 -1.17 5.05 23.71
C ASP A 108 -2.33 4.61 22.81
N MET A 109 -2.31 4.97 21.53
CA MET A 109 -3.37 4.65 20.60
C MET A 109 -3.23 3.20 20.11
N ASN A 110 -4.26 2.39 20.34
CA ASN A 110 -4.37 1.07 19.75
C ASN A 110 -4.81 1.21 18.27
N TRP A 111 -3.95 0.78 17.35
CA TRP A 111 -4.16 0.89 15.91
C TRP A 111 -4.66 -0.41 15.26
N ASP A 112 -4.85 -1.47 16.05
CA ASP A 112 -5.29 -2.80 15.58
C ASP A 112 -6.81 -3.00 15.55
#